data_AF-A0A1U8EZS7-F1
#
_entry.id   AF-A0A1U8EZS7-F1
#
_cell.length_a   1.000
_cell.length_b   1.000
_cell.length_c   1.000
_cell.angle_alpha   90.00
_cell.angle_beta   90.00
_cell.angle_gamma   90.00
#
_symmetry.space_group_name_H-M   'P 1'
#
loop_
_entity.id
_entity.type
_entity.pdbx_description
1 polymer ?
#
loop_
_entity_poly.entity_id
_entity_poly.type
_entity_poly.pdbx_seq_one_letter_code
_entity_poly.pdbx_strand_id
1 'polypeptide(L)'
;MGGAASTIAAKLAFFPPEPSYQVDIDEQTQKLKLKDVPQSEKGEVTILQTKRGHYIFGVFVRNKGATLTLLYSHGNAADLGQMFEFFVELSDRLRVNVMGYDYAGYGRSNGEPSEQNTYADIEAVYKCLKEIYEVKEEDIILYGQSIGSGPTLELATKLPQIRGVILQSAILSGLRVMYRIKYSLWLDIYKNIDKIPYVSCPILVIHGTEDEIVDISHGKKLWELSKMKYEPLWVNGGNHCDLQLFPQFFTHLKKFITSLERQSDYSKNVELEESIIDLDYTFDVTNEVKCRPSIEEIEKSRISTEQKEIISTRPSTDSLSCGDSSLLMPNPCRILQKNTSFGESDTHPLTFLKSPSNIADNRRLLLKPRVSVDKREKPRKSMDYFGKSRTSTDQSERGRNSIDRFGDMMRSVALCNIDCLKQTLAKEED
;
A
#
# COMPACT_ATOMS: atom_id res chain seq x y z
N MET A 1 14.73 -26.30 -9.74
CA MET A 1 15.29 -25.61 -10.93
C MET A 1 14.91 -24.11 -11.03
N GLY A 2 14.43 -23.44 -9.97
CA GLY A 2 13.84 -22.09 -10.06
C GLY A 2 14.78 -20.89 -9.88
N GLY A 3 16.08 -21.07 -9.67
CA GLY A 3 17.00 -19.98 -9.31
C GLY A 3 17.33 -19.02 -10.45
N ALA A 4 17.84 -19.52 -11.58
CA ALA A 4 18.37 -18.68 -12.65
C ALA A 4 17.29 -17.87 -13.39
N ALA A 5 16.10 -18.44 -13.56
CA ALA A 5 15.03 -17.79 -14.29
C ALA A 5 14.32 -16.70 -13.45
N SER A 6 14.26 -16.90 -12.13
CA SER A 6 13.82 -15.89 -11.16
C SER A 6 14.74 -14.66 -11.17
N THR A 7 16.06 -14.85 -11.29
CA THR A 7 17.02 -13.73 -11.33
C THR A 7 16.88 -12.85 -12.57
N ILE A 8 16.64 -13.44 -13.75
CA ILE A 8 16.46 -12.66 -14.99
C ILE A 8 15.12 -11.92 -14.96
N ALA A 9 14.03 -12.60 -14.56
CA ALA A 9 12.73 -11.96 -14.42
C ALA A 9 12.76 -10.79 -13.43
N ALA A 10 13.47 -10.95 -12.31
CA ALA A 10 13.63 -9.89 -11.32
C ALA A 10 14.35 -8.66 -11.89
N LYS A 11 15.51 -8.83 -12.55
CA LYS A 11 16.25 -7.71 -13.17
C LYS A 11 15.46 -6.94 -14.21
N LEU A 12 14.47 -7.59 -14.80
CA LEU A 12 13.64 -6.97 -15.82
C LEU A 12 12.35 -6.35 -15.25
N ALA A 13 11.94 -6.72 -14.04
CA ALA A 13 10.70 -6.25 -13.42
C ALA A 13 10.91 -5.16 -12.37
N PHE A 14 12.10 -5.10 -11.75
CA PHE A 14 12.38 -4.11 -10.70
C PHE A 14 13.39 -3.09 -11.17
N PHE A 15 13.06 -1.82 -10.98
CA PHE A 15 13.89 -0.68 -11.32
C PHE A 15 13.98 0.22 -10.09
N PRO A 16 14.75 -0.18 -9.06
CA PRO A 16 14.98 0.68 -7.90
C PRO A 16 15.54 2.03 -8.38
N PRO A 17 15.02 3.16 -7.89
CA PRO A 17 15.57 4.46 -8.23
C PRO A 17 16.92 4.66 -7.51
N GLU A 18 17.68 5.67 -7.93
CA GLU A 18 18.73 6.19 -7.06
C GLU A 18 18.07 6.70 -5.77
N PRO A 19 18.60 6.37 -4.57
CA PRO A 19 17.94 6.70 -3.32
C PRO A 19 17.69 8.20 -3.19
N SER A 20 16.43 8.58 -3.04
CA SER A 20 16.00 9.98 -2.93
C SER A 20 16.27 10.59 -1.55
N TYR A 21 16.59 9.74 -0.57
CA TYR A 21 16.74 10.12 0.83
C TYR A 21 18.02 9.55 1.44
N GLN A 22 18.41 10.11 2.59
CA GLN A 22 19.42 9.56 3.49
C GLN A 22 18.77 9.19 4.83
N VAL A 23 19.45 8.38 5.63
CA VAL A 23 19.02 8.05 6.98
C VAL A 23 20.02 8.64 7.96
N ASP A 24 19.50 9.34 8.96
CA ASP A 24 20.30 9.92 10.02
C ASP A 24 19.73 9.52 11.39
N ILE A 25 20.54 9.65 12.43
CA ILE A 25 20.10 9.51 13.81
C ILE A 25 19.86 10.92 14.35
N ASP A 26 18.64 11.16 14.81
CA ASP A 26 18.33 12.41 15.47
C ASP A 26 19.06 12.51 16.81
N GLU A 27 19.92 13.51 16.97
CA GLU A 27 20.79 13.63 18.16
C GLU A 27 20.01 13.78 19.47
N GLN A 28 18.82 14.40 19.43
CA GLN A 28 18.01 14.64 20.62
C GLN A 28 17.20 13.41 21.02
N THR A 29 16.54 12.78 20.06
CA THR A 29 15.63 11.65 20.33
C THR A 29 16.31 10.29 20.22
N GLN A 30 17.52 10.23 19.64
CA GLN A 30 18.24 9.00 19.27
C GLN A 30 17.43 8.08 18.34
N LYS A 31 16.41 8.62 17.67
CA LYS A 31 15.58 7.91 16.69
C LYS A 31 16.10 8.10 15.28
N LEU A 32 15.83 7.13 14.41
CA LEU A 32 16.12 7.26 12.99
C LEU A 32 15.18 8.27 12.35
N LYS A 33 15.70 9.06 11.41
CA LYS A 33 14.94 9.98 10.57
C LYS A 33 15.35 9.89 9.11
N LEU A 34 14.40 10.13 8.22
CA LEU A 34 14.68 10.36 6.81
C LEU A 34 15.21 11.80 6.66
N LYS A 35 16.33 11.92 5.96
CA LYS A 35 16.94 13.19 5.57
C LYS A 35 16.71 13.42 4.08
N ASP A 36 16.66 14.69 3.69
CA ASP A 36 16.34 15.15 2.32
C ASP A 36 14.86 14.91 1.94
N VAL A 37 14.01 14.79 2.95
CA VAL A 37 12.56 14.60 2.86
C VAL A 37 11.88 15.63 3.78
N PRO A 38 10.69 16.17 3.42
CA PRO A 38 9.94 17.05 4.32
C PRO A 38 9.80 16.45 5.71
N GLN A 39 10.19 17.22 6.73
CA GLN A 39 10.17 16.71 8.10
C GLN A 39 8.74 16.71 8.64
N SER A 40 8.31 15.57 9.18
CA SER A 40 7.03 15.43 9.86
C SER A 40 7.25 14.68 11.16
N GLU A 41 6.77 15.25 12.27
CA GLU A 41 6.82 14.62 13.59
C GLU A 41 5.98 13.32 13.68
N LYS A 42 5.15 13.04 12.66
CA LYS A 42 4.30 11.84 12.61
C LYS A 42 5.03 10.60 12.15
N GLY A 43 6.15 10.74 11.44
CA GLY A 43 6.87 9.63 10.81
C GLY A 43 7.95 9.05 11.71
N GLU A 44 7.86 7.75 12.01
CA GLU A 44 8.91 7.01 12.70
C GLU A 44 9.60 6.06 11.72
N VAL A 45 10.93 6.16 11.59
CA VAL A 45 11.72 5.29 10.72
C VAL A 45 12.21 4.07 11.48
N THR A 46 12.12 2.91 10.86
CA THR A 46 12.54 1.63 11.43
C THR A 46 13.38 0.81 10.46
N ILE A 47 14.28 -0.02 10.99
CA ILE A 47 15.07 -0.98 10.23
C ILE A 47 14.59 -2.37 10.58
N LEU A 48 14.24 -3.16 9.56
CA LEU A 48 13.64 -4.48 9.73
C LEU A 48 14.51 -5.55 9.11
N GLN A 49 14.78 -6.61 9.87
CA GLN A 49 15.47 -7.78 9.36
C GLN A 49 14.48 -8.76 8.73
N THR A 50 14.73 -9.14 7.48
CA THR A 50 13.90 -10.07 6.72
C THR A 50 14.34 -11.51 6.96
N LYS A 51 13.43 -12.47 6.78
CA LYS A 51 13.76 -13.91 6.88
C LYS A 51 14.78 -14.40 5.85
N ARG A 52 15.10 -13.57 4.84
CA ARG A 52 16.08 -13.86 3.79
C ARG A 52 17.44 -13.20 4.05
N GLY A 53 17.64 -12.58 5.22
CA GLY A 53 18.93 -12.02 5.64
C GLY A 53 19.23 -10.62 5.12
N HIS A 54 18.25 -9.96 4.50
CA HIS A 54 18.32 -8.55 4.14
C HIS A 54 17.79 -7.67 5.27
N TYR A 55 18.25 -6.43 5.33
CA TYR A 55 17.59 -5.38 6.10
C TYR A 55 16.86 -4.45 5.13
N ILE A 56 15.68 -4.02 5.54
CA ILE A 56 14.86 -3.04 4.81
C ILE A 56 14.49 -1.88 5.73
N PHE A 57 14.24 -0.72 5.13
CA PHE A 57 13.71 0.44 5.84
C PHE A 57 12.20 0.48 5.78
N GLY A 58 11.58 0.88 6.88
CA GLY A 58 10.16 1.16 7.01
C GLY A 58 9.92 2.55 7.60
N VAL A 59 8.75 3.12 7.30
CA VAL A 59 8.28 4.35 7.92
C VAL A 59 6.84 4.17 8.41
N PHE A 60 6.63 4.46 9.69
CA PHE A 60 5.31 4.41 10.33
C PHE A 60 4.83 5.83 10.59
N VAL A 61 3.83 6.27 9.82
CA VAL A 61 3.15 7.55 9.99
C VAL A 61 1.95 7.36 10.92
N ARG A 62 2.03 7.96 12.11
CA ARG A 62 1.02 7.82 13.15
C ARG A 62 -0.07 8.89 13.04
N ASN A 63 -1.32 8.46 13.14
CA ASN A 63 -2.47 9.34 13.38
C ASN A 63 -3.12 8.96 14.72
N LYS A 64 -3.14 9.88 15.68
CA LYS A 64 -3.62 9.61 17.05
C LYS A 64 -5.11 9.20 17.11
N GLY A 65 -5.90 9.57 16.11
CA GLY A 65 -7.31 9.22 16.01
C GLY A 65 -7.61 7.96 15.20
N ALA A 66 -6.58 7.28 14.68
CA ALA A 66 -6.74 6.13 13.82
C ALA A 66 -6.96 4.84 14.60
N THR A 67 -7.98 4.08 14.20
CA THR A 67 -8.21 2.69 14.64
C THR A 67 -7.64 1.68 13.64
N LEU A 68 -7.53 2.07 12.37
CA LEU A 68 -7.03 1.23 11.28
C LEU A 68 -5.62 1.64 10.84
N THR A 69 -4.87 0.68 10.34
CA THR A 69 -3.51 0.87 9.81
C THR A 69 -3.40 0.37 8.37
N LEU A 70 -2.95 1.22 7.46
CA LEU A 70 -2.62 0.86 6.09
C LEU A 70 -1.19 0.35 6.00
N LEU A 71 -0.98 -0.89 5.55
CA LEU A 71 0.33 -1.41 5.15
C LEU A 71 0.50 -1.22 3.64
N TYR A 72 1.38 -0.31 3.24
CA TYR A 72 1.52 0.17 1.86
C TYR A 72 2.73 -0.42 1.15
N SER A 73 2.48 -1.22 0.11
CA SER A 73 3.46 -1.73 -0.84
C SER A 73 3.50 -0.81 -2.07
N HIS A 74 4.57 -0.02 -2.19
CA HIS A 74 4.70 1.00 -3.24
C HIS A 74 4.94 0.44 -4.64
N GLY A 75 4.73 1.29 -5.65
CA GLY A 75 4.98 0.96 -7.05
C GLY A 75 6.46 0.75 -7.38
N ASN A 76 6.73 0.34 -8.62
CA ASN A 76 8.10 0.24 -9.13
C ASN A 76 8.73 1.64 -9.22
N ALA A 77 10.07 1.72 -9.12
CA ALA A 77 10.81 2.97 -9.26
C ALA A 77 10.34 4.12 -8.35
N ALA A 78 9.83 3.76 -7.17
CA ALA A 78 9.57 4.66 -6.06
C ALA A 78 10.39 4.18 -4.85
N ASP A 79 10.73 5.08 -3.94
CA ASP A 79 11.28 4.74 -2.62
C ASP A 79 10.56 5.51 -1.50
N LEU A 80 10.89 5.18 -0.24
CA LEU A 80 10.28 5.81 0.93
C LEU A 80 10.38 7.34 0.94
N GLY A 81 11.49 7.91 0.47
CA GLY A 81 11.67 9.36 0.48
C GLY A 81 10.69 10.07 -0.44
N GLN A 82 10.45 9.50 -1.63
CA GLN A 82 9.46 10.00 -2.58
C GLN A 82 8.02 9.79 -2.12
N MET A 83 7.76 8.71 -1.37
CA MET A 83 6.42 8.34 -0.91
C MET A 83 6.02 8.98 0.42
N PHE A 84 6.97 9.53 1.18
CA PHE A 84 6.73 9.96 2.57
C PHE A 84 5.61 10.99 2.71
N GLU A 85 5.63 12.04 1.89
CA GLU A 85 4.62 13.09 1.94
C GLU A 85 3.24 12.57 1.58
N PHE A 86 3.16 11.72 0.56
CA PHE A 86 1.93 11.03 0.22
C PHE A 86 1.41 10.16 1.38
N PHE A 87 2.29 9.50 2.15
CA PHE A 87 1.87 8.75 3.35
C PHE A 87 1.31 9.65 4.44
N VAL A 88 1.87 10.85 4.63
CA VAL A 88 1.34 11.85 5.56
C VAL A 88 -0.04 12.34 5.11
N GLU A 89 -0.19 12.69 3.83
CA GLU A 89 -1.47 13.12 3.25
C GLU A 89 -2.54 12.01 3.37
N LEU A 90 -2.17 10.77 3.02
CA LEU A 90 -3.03 9.59 3.14
C LEU A 90 -3.50 9.39 4.58
N SER A 91 -2.57 9.48 5.53
CA SER A 91 -2.85 9.35 6.97
C SER A 91 -3.82 10.42 7.46
N ASP A 92 -3.66 11.67 7.01
CA ASP A 92 -4.49 12.79 7.46
C ASP A 92 -5.88 12.80 6.82
N ARG A 93 -5.97 12.58 5.50
CA ARG A 93 -7.25 12.60 4.77
C ARG A 93 -8.13 11.41 5.10
N LEU A 94 -7.52 10.25 5.35
CA LEU A 94 -8.25 9.01 5.63
C LEU A 94 -8.37 8.70 7.13
N ARG A 95 -7.62 9.41 7.99
CA ARG A 95 -7.56 9.19 9.44
C ARG A 95 -7.14 7.78 9.83
N VAL A 96 -6.08 7.30 9.19
CA VAL A 96 -5.48 5.98 9.42
C VAL A 96 -4.00 6.10 9.74
N ASN A 97 -3.43 5.12 10.43
CA ASN A 97 -1.97 4.99 10.46
C ASN A 97 -1.50 4.46 9.11
N VAL A 98 -0.27 4.77 8.70
CA VAL A 98 0.32 4.28 7.45
C VAL A 98 1.70 3.69 7.72
N MET A 99 1.91 2.45 7.31
CA MET A 99 3.20 1.77 7.33
C MET A 99 3.66 1.56 5.90
N GLY A 100 4.65 2.35 5.47
CA GLY A 100 5.35 2.15 4.21
C GLY A 100 6.69 1.47 4.43
N TYR A 101 7.24 0.84 3.40
CA TYR A 101 8.55 0.20 3.46
C TYR A 101 9.21 0.14 2.08
N ASP A 102 10.53 0.13 2.03
CA ASP A 102 11.28 -0.15 0.81
C ASP A 102 11.48 -1.67 0.64
N TYR A 103 11.42 -2.14 -0.60
CA TYR A 103 11.83 -3.51 -0.94
C TYR A 103 13.34 -3.72 -0.76
N ALA A 104 13.78 -4.97 -0.63
CA ALA A 104 15.20 -5.29 -0.72
C ALA A 104 15.81 -4.74 -2.03
N GLY A 105 16.92 -4.02 -1.91
CA GLY A 105 17.58 -3.32 -3.03
C GLY A 105 16.93 -2.00 -3.48
N TYR A 106 15.90 -1.50 -2.78
CA TYR A 106 15.31 -0.17 -2.99
C TYR A 106 15.75 0.81 -1.90
N GLY A 107 15.80 2.10 -2.25
CA GLY A 107 16.16 3.16 -1.31
C GLY A 107 17.45 2.86 -0.57
N ARG A 108 17.41 2.87 0.76
CA ARG A 108 18.58 2.52 1.60
C ARG A 108 18.63 1.05 2.04
N SER A 109 17.67 0.23 1.62
CA SER A 109 17.62 -1.20 1.93
C SER A 109 18.69 -1.98 1.18
N ASN A 110 19.25 -3.03 1.79
CA ASN A 110 20.25 -3.86 1.12
C ASN A 110 19.64 -5.03 0.35
N GLY A 111 20.51 -5.81 -0.29
CA GLY A 111 20.10 -6.97 -1.06
C GLY A 111 19.73 -6.58 -2.49
N GLU A 112 18.92 -7.43 -3.12
CA GLU A 112 18.50 -7.27 -4.51
C GLU A 112 17.00 -7.49 -4.61
N PRO A 113 16.28 -6.77 -5.47
CA PRO A 113 14.85 -6.97 -5.58
C PRO A 113 14.55 -8.28 -6.30
N SER A 114 13.62 -9.04 -5.76
CA SER A 114 13.07 -10.25 -6.39
C SER A 114 11.69 -10.52 -5.81
N GLU A 115 10.86 -11.26 -6.54
CA GLU A 115 9.53 -11.67 -6.06
C GLU A 115 9.60 -12.27 -4.65
N GLN A 116 10.50 -13.23 -4.44
CA GLN A 116 10.63 -13.92 -3.15
C GLN A 116 11.22 -13.02 -2.05
N ASN A 117 12.04 -12.02 -2.40
CA ASN A 117 12.49 -11.02 -1.44
C ASN A 117 11.33 -10.10 -1.05
N THR A 118 10.57 -9.57 -2.01
CA THR A 118 9.42 -8.70 -1.68
C THR A 118 8.37 -9.38 -0.79
N TYR A 119 8.20 -10.70 -0.91
CA TYR A 119 7.35 -11.49 0.01
C TYR A 119 7.96 -11.58 1.41
N ALA A 120 9.27 -11.77 1.53
CA ALA A 120 9.96 -11.75 2.81
C ALA A 120 9.96 -10.35 3.45
N ASP A 121 10.01 -9.31 2.63
CA ASP A 121 10.01 -7.91 3.05
C ASP A 121 8.67 -7.54 3.69
N ILE A 122 7.55 -7.77 2.98
CA ILE A 122 6.21 -7.45 3.51
C ILE A 122 5.87 -8.27 4.76
N GLU A 123 6.32 -9.53 4.83
CA GLU A 123 6.15 -10.36 6.02
C GLU A 123 6.91 -9.79 7.24
N ALA A 124 8.11 -9.24 7.04
CA ALA A 124 8.88 -8.60 8.11
C ALA A 124 8.18 -7.32 8.61
N VAL A 125 7.60 -6.54 7.70
CA VAL A 125 6.85 -5.31 8.03
C VAL A 125 5.54 -5.63 8.74
N TYR A 126 4.81 -6.66 8.28
CA TYR A 126 3.64 -7.17 8.98
C TYR A 126 3.97 -7.60 10.41
N LYS A 127 5.06 -8.37 10.58
CA LYS A 127 5.54 -8.79 11.91
C LYS A 127 5.87 -7.58 12.80
N CYS A 128 6.53 -6.56 12.25
CA CYS A 128 6.80 -5.30 12.94
C CYS A 128 5.49 -4.62 13.41
N LEU A 129 4.48 -4.52 12.56
CA LEU A 129 3.17 -3.98 12.93
C LEU A 129 2.54 -4.74 14.11
N LYS A 130 2.62 -6.07 14.08
CA LYS A 130 2.07 -6.93 15.14
C LYS A 130 2.83 -6.80 16.46
N GLU A 131 4.16 -6.85 16.41
CA GLU A 131 5.00 -7.02 17.61
C GLU A 131 5.48 -5.69 18.21
N ILE A 132 5.77 -4.69 17.39
CA ILE A 132 6.34 -3.40 17.82
C ILE A 132 5.24 -2.36 17.96
N TYR A 133 4.32 -2.30 16.99
CA TYR A 133 3.23 -1.32 16.99
C TYR A 133 1.92 -1.86 17.57
N GLU A 134 1.90 -3.14 17.99
CA GLU A 134 0.77 -3.82 18.64
C GLU A 134 -0.55 -3.74 17.84
N VAL A 135 -0.45 -3.66 16.52
CA VAL A 135 -1.63 -3.59 15.65
C VAL A 135 -2.27 -4.96 15.52
N LYS A 136 -3.59 -5.07 15.64
CA LYS A 136 -4.30 -6.33 15.45
C LYS A 136 -4.43 -6.68 13.97
N GLU A 137 -4.55 -7.97 13.62
CA GLU A 137 -4.61 -8.37 12.20
C GLU A 137 -5.87 -7.79 11.55
N GLU A 138 -6.96 -7.85 12.31
CA GLU A 138 -8.26 -7.29 11.99
C GLU A 138 -8.28 -5.76 11.92
N ASP A 139 -7.21 -5.06 12.28
CA ASP A 139 -7.13 -3.59 12.16
C ASP A 139 -6.17 -3.15 11.02
N ILE A 140 -5.63 -4.10 10.24
CA ILE A 140 -4.71 -3.83 9.14
C ILE A 140 -5.44 -3.92 7.80
N ILE A 141 -5.27 -2.90 6.97
CA ILE A 141 -5.66 -2.89 5.57
C ILE A 141 -4.38 -2.97 4.73
N LEU A 142 -4.33 -3.90 3.77
CA LEU A 142 -3.18 -4.00 2.86
C LEU A 142 -3.43 -3.12 1.63
N TYR A 143 -2.42 -2.36 1.21
CA TYR A 143 -2.48 -1.49 0.04
C TYR A 143 -1.34 -1.83 -0.91
N GLY A 144 -1.68 -2.18 -2.16
CA GLY A 144 -0.69 -2.51 -3.19
C GLY A 144 -0.86 -1.65 -4.42
N GLN A 145 0.16 -0.84 -4.74
CA GLN A 145 0.20 -0.04 -5.97
C GLN A 145 1.02 -0.76 -7.05
N SER A 146 0.45 -0.96 -8.24
CA SER A 146 1.15 -1.53 -9.39
C SER A 146 1.86 -2.85 -9.04
N ILE A 147 3.19 -2.92 -9.15
CA ILE A 147 3.99 -4.09 -8.76
C ILE A 147 3.81 -4.49 -7.29
N GLY A 148 3.54 -3.53 -6.40
CA GLY A 148 3.27 -3.75 -4.98
C GLY A 148 2.04 -4.61 -4.72
N SER A 149 1.12 -4.74 -5.69
CA SER A 149 0.00 -5.69 -5.61
C SER A 149 0.45 -7.14 -5.43
N GLY A 150 1.64 -7.49 -5.92
CA GLY A 150 2.25 -8.82 -5.79
C GLY A 150 2.46 -9.26 -4.34
N PRO A 151 3.32 -8.58 -3.57
CA PRO A 151 3.51 -8.88 -2.14
C PRO A 151 2.24 -8.64 -1.31
N THR A 152 1.42 -7.63 -1.65
CA THR A 152 0.13 -7.40 -0.98
C THR A 152 -0.79 -8.62 -1.06
N LEU A 153 -1.03 -9.15 -2.27
CA LEU A 153 -1.91 -10.32 -2.43
C LEU A 153 -1.27 -11.60 -1.89
N GLU A 154 0.05 -11.75 -1.99
CA GLU A 154 0.75 -12.87 -1.33
C GLU A 154 0.46 -12.91 0.17
N LEU A 155 0.63 -11.77 0.86
CA LEU A 155 0.38 -11.68 2.28
C LEU A 155 -1.11 -11.89 2.59
N ALA A 156 -2.01 -11.28 1.82
CA ALA A 156 -3.46 -11.41 2.00
C ALA A 156 -3.96 -12.86 1.93
N THR A 157 -3.33 -13.74 1.13
CA THR A 157 -3.72 -15.16 1.08
C THR A 157 -3.40 -15.94 2.35
N LYS A 158 -2.53 -15.41 3.21
CA LYS A 158 -2.05 -16.05 4.44
C LYS A 158 -2.73 -15.51 5.71
N LEU A 159 -3.45 -14.40 5.59
CA LEU A 159 -4.01 -13.64 6.72
C LEU A 159 -5.55 -13.66 6.67
N PRO A 160 -6.20 -14.59 7.40
CA PRO A 160 -7.65 -14.77 7.32
C PRO A 160 -8.46 -13.64 7.96
N GLN A 161 -7.86 -12.85 8.88
CA GLN A 161 -8.55 -11.81 9.63
C GLN A 161 -8.25 -10.40 9.11
N ILE A 162 -7.45 -10.27 8.04
CA ILE A 162 -7.08 -8.96 7.50
C ILE A 162 -8.31 -8.11 7.17
N ARG A 163 -8.31 -6.82 7.52
CA ARG A 163 -9.51 -5.98 7.43
C ARG A 163 -9.99 -5.77 6.00
N GLY A 164 -9.05 -5.61 5.07
CA GLY A 164 -9.36 -5.36 3.67
C GLY A 164 -8.11 -5.21 2.82
N VAL A 165 -8.31 -5.20 1.51
CA VAL A 165 -7.25 -5.00 0.52
C VAL A 165 -7.62 -3.89 -0.44
N ILE A 166 -6.67 -3.00 -0.72
CA ILE A 166 -6.77 -1.97 -1.76
C ILE A 166 -5.73 -2.26 -2.84
N LEU A 167 -6.19 -2.37 -4.08
CA LEU A 167 -5.36 -2.61 -5.25
C LEU A 167 -5.45 -1.38 -6.17
N GLN A 168 -4.36 -0.62 -6.29
CA GLN A 168 -4.26 0.54 -7.18
C GLN A 168 -3.44 0.17 -8.42
N SER A 169 -4.00 0.34 -9.62
CA SER A 169 -3.35 0.05 -10.91
C SER A 169 -2.65 -1.32 -10.94
N ALA A 170 -3.27 -2.31 -10.30
CA ALA A 170 -2.65 -3.60 -9.98
C ALA A 170 -2.47 -4.50 -11.19
N ILE A 171 -1.47 -5.40 -11.13
CA ILE A 171 -1.14 -6.31 -12.21
C ILE A 171 -1.77 -7.68 -12.00
N LEU A 172 -2.23 -8.34 -13.08
CA LEU A 172 -2.63 -9.76 -13.03
C LEU A 172 -1.42 -10.69 -12.83
N SER A 173 -0.33 -10.36 -13.51
CA SER A 173 1.00 -10.95 -13.39
C SER A 173 2.01 -10.14 -14.19
N GLY A 174 3.32 -10.32 -13.93
CA GLY A 174 4.37 -9.57 -14.61
C GLY A 174 4.34 -9.76 -16.13
N LEU A 175 4.21 -11.01 -16.62
CA LEU A 175 4.15 -11.26 -18.06
C LEU A 175 2.88 -10.73 -18.71
N ARG A 176 1.76 -10.64 -17.97
CA ARG A 176 0.50 -10.10 -18.50
C ARG A 176 0.53 -8.61 -18.76
N VAL A 177 1.38 -7.87 -18.05
CA VAL A 177 1.59 -6.45 -18.32
C VAL A 177 2.17 -6.27 -19.72
N MET A 178 3.13 -7.12 -20.08
CA MET A 178 3.80 -7.04 -21.37
C MET A 178 3.03 -7.69 -22.53
N TYR A 179 2.34 -8.79 -22.26
CA TYR A 179 1.77 -9.64 -23.29
C TYR A 179 0.36 -10.09 -22.91
N ARG A 180 -0.54 -10.08 -23.89
CA ARG A 180 -1.90 -10.64 -23.75
C ARG A 180 -1.87 -12.18 -23.74
N ILE A 181 -1.45 -12.77 -22.63
CA ILE A 181 -1.33 -14.22 -22.44
C ILE A 181 -2.54 -14.74 -21.66
N LYS A 182 -3.09 -15.90 -22.06
CA LYS A 182 -4.27 -16.52 -21.41
C LYS A 182 -3.93 -17.43 -20.22
N TYR A 183 -2.74 -18.02 -20.19
CA TYR A 183 -2.32 -19.00 -19.17
C TYR A 183 -1.18 -18.48 -18.28
N SER A 184 -1.12 -18.91 -17.02
CA SER A 184 -0.03 -18.57 -16.11
C SER A 184 1.20 -19.40 -16.46
N LEU A 185 2.32 -18.75 -16.78
CA LEU A 185 3.56 -19.44 -17.08
C LEU A 185 4.38 -19.65 -15.78
N TRP A 186 5.22 -20.68 -15.78
CA TRP A 186 6.05 -20.98 -14.61
C TRP A 186 7.13 -19.92 -14.35
N LEU A 187 7.53 -19.17 -15.40
CA LEU A 187 8.46 -18.04 -15.36
C LEU A 187 7.81 -16.70 -14.98
N ASP A 188 6.49 -16.68 -14.83
CA ASP A 188 5.74 -15.48 -14.51
C ASP A 188 5.90 -15.13 -13.03
N ILE A 189 5.99 -13.83 -12.73
CA ILE A 189 6.09 -13.30 -11.38
C ILE A 189 4.76 -12.67 -10.97
N TYR A 190 4.49 -12.65 -9.66
CA TYR A 190 3.31 -11.99 -9.09
C TYR A 190 2.02 -12.44 -9.76
N LYS A 191 1.81 -13.75 -9.86
CA LYS A 191 0.61 -14.38 -10.42
C LYS A 191 -0.64 -14.10 -9.57
N ASN A 192 -1.01 -12.83 -9.47
CA ASN A 192 -2.10 -12.30 -8.68
C ASN A 192 -3.45 -12.85 -9.14
N ILE A 193 -3.57 -13.15 -10.44
CA ILE A 193 -4.71 -13.88 -11.01
C ILE A 193 -4.97 -15.22 -10.29
N ASP A 194 -3.91 -15.91 -9.88
CA ASP A 194 -3.98 -17.20 -9.19
C ASP A 194 -4.18 -17.01 -7.67
N LYS A 195 -3.82 -15.85 -7.11
CA LYS A 195 -3.87 -15.57 -5.66
C LYS A 195 -5.19 -14.97 -5.21
N ILE A 196 -5.73 -14.03 -5.98
CA ILE A 196 -6.90 -13.24 -5.58
C ILE A 196 -8.14 -14.08 -5.23
N PRO A 197 -8.39 -15.28 -5.83
CA PRO A 197 -9.51 -16.12 -5.42
C PRO A 197 -9.38 -16.69 -3.99
N TYR A 198 -8.19 -16.64 -3.37
CA TYR A 198 -7.96 -17.16 -2.01
C TYR A 198 -8.11 -16.08 -0.93
N VAL A 199 -8.19 -14.80 -1.31
CA VAL A 199 -8.35 -13.69 -0.36
C VAL A 199 -9.80 -13.61 0.12
N SER A 200 -9.99 -13.55 1.44
CA SER A 200 -11.31 -13.71 2.10
C SER A 200 -11.80 -12.46 2.83
N CYS A 201 -11.36 -11.28 2.40
CA CYS A 201 -11.72 -9.97 2.94
C CYS A 201 -12.20 -9.03 1.82
N PRO A 202 -12.87 -7.91 2.14
CA PRO A 202 -13.28 -6.92 1.13
C PRO A 202 -12.10 -6.39 0.32
N ILE A 203 -12.25 -6.38 -1.01
CA ILE A 203 -11.24 -5.87 -1.96
C ILE A 203 -11.80 -4.67 -2.72
N LEU A 204 -11.11 -3.53 -2.60
CA LEU A 204 -11.29 -2.36 -3.45
C LEU A 204 -10.24 -2.37 -4.57
N VAL A 205 -10.69 -2.21 -5.81
CA VAL A 205 -9.81 -2.00 -6.98
C VAL A 205 -9.99 -0.57 -7.48
N ILE A 206 -8.87 0.13 -7.68
CA ILE A 206 -8.80 1.48 -8.26
C ILE A 206 -7.91 1.41 -9.50
N HIS A 207 -8.40 1.90 -10.65
CA HIS A 207 -7.64 1.85 -11.91
C HIS A 207 -8.02 2.98 -12.85
N GLY A 208 -7.04 3.58 -13.52
CA GLY A 208 -7.24 4.57 -14.59
C GLY A 208 -7.77 3.95 -15.87
N THR A 209 -8.65 4.65 -16.59
CA THR A 209 -9.16 4.18 -17.89
C THR A 209 -8.17 4.38 -19.04
N GLU A 210 -7.18 5.25 -18.85
CA GLU A 210 -6.13 5.59 -19.83
C GLU A 210 -4.74 5.15 -19.31
N ASP A 211 -4.71 4.07 -18.51
CA ASP A 211 -3.47 3.47 -18.04
C ASP A 211 -2.75 2.72 -19.18
N GLU A 212 -1.74 3.38 -19.77
CA GLU A 212 -0.92 2.84 -20.85
C GLU A 212 0.17 1.84 -20.37
N ILE A 213 0.41 1.77 -19.06
CA ILE A 213 1.42 0.88 -18.49
C ILE A 213 0.78 -0.45 -18.13
N VAL A 214 -0.31 -0.40 -17.37
CA VAL A 214 -1.08 -1.56 -16.94
C VAL A 214 -2.50 -1.36 -17.42
N ASP A 215 -2.83 -1.99 -18.54
CA ASP A 215 -4.17 -1.89 -19.14
C ASP A 215 -5.27 -2.19 -18.09
N ILE A 216 -6.33 -1.37 -18.09
CA ILE A 216 -7.46 -1.46 -17.15
C ILE A 216 -8.11 -2.86 -17.08
N SER A 217 -7.96 -3.69 -18.11
CA SER A 217 -8.40 -5.10 -18.07
C SER A 217 -7.80 -5.88 -16.90
N HIS A 218 -6.61 -5.50 -16.42
CA HIS A 218 -5.99 -6.10 -15.24
C HIS A 218 -6.83 -5.84 -13.98
N GLY A 219 -7.12 -4.58 -13.69
CA GLY A 219 -7.94 -4.18 -12.55
C GLY A 219 -9.35 -4.80 -12.63
N LYS A 220 -9.99 -4.71 -13.81
CA LYS A 220 -11.31 -5.32 -14.04
C LYS A 220 -11.30 -6.82 -13.76
N LYS A 221 -10.28 -7.53 -14.24
CA LYS A 221 -10.21 -8.98 -14.06
C LYS A 221 -9.91 -9.39 -12.61
N LEU A 222 -9.05 -8.65 -11.91
CA LEU A 222 -8.81 -8.85 -10.48
C LEU A 222 -10.10 -8.62 -9.67
N TRP A 223 -10.83 -7.56 -9.97
CA TRP A 223 -12.11 -7.28 -9.32
C TRP A 223 -13.12 -8.41 -9.56
N GLU A 224 -13.30 -8.85 -10.82
CA GLU A 224 -14.18 -9.98 -11.17
C GLU A 224 -13.87 -11.25 -10.36
N LEU A 225 -12.59 -11.58 -10.19
CA LEU A 225 -12.12 -12.79 -9.52
C LEU A 225 -12.12 -12.69 -7.98
N SER A 226 -12.30 -11.49 -7.43
CA SER A 226 -12.33 -11.27 -5.97
C SER A 226 -13.56 -11.94 -5.34
N LYS A 227 -13.39 -12.65 -4.22
CA LYS A 227 -14.52 -13.26 -3.49
C LYS A 227 -15.46 -12.22 -2.89
N MET A 228 -14.90 -11.25 -2.16
CA MET A 228 -15.63 -10.16 -1.52
C MET A 228 -15.31 -8.85 -2.23
N LYS A 229 -16.17 -8.47 -3.16
CA LYS A 229 -16.00 -7.27 -3.99
C LYS A 229 -16.54 -6.05 -3.26
N TYR A 230 -15.71 -5.01 -3.13
CA TYR A 230 -16.21 -3.66 -2.91
C TYR A 230 -16.41 -2.96 -4.26
N GLU A 231 -17.21 -1.90 -4.31
CA GLU A 231 -17.44 -1.14 -5.54
C GLU A 231 -16.10 -0.57 -6.07
N PRO A 232 -15.68 -0.90 -7.31
CA PRO A 232 -14.39 -0.47 -7.83
C PRO A 232 -14.44 1.00 -8.24
N LEU A 233 -13.27 1.65 -8.27
CA LEU A 233 -13.12 3.00 -8.81
C LEU A 233 -12.39 2.95 -10.15
N TRP A 234 -13.13 3.14 -11.23
CA TRP A 234 -12.55 3.35 -12.57
C TRP A 234 -12.41 4.85 -12.81
N VAL A 235 -11.18 5.36 -12.75
CA VAL A 235 -10.90 6.79 -12.89
C VAL A 235 -10.86 7.16 -14.36
N ASN A 236 -11.95 7.78 -14.84
CA ASN A 236 -12.06 8.22 -16.23
C ASN A 236 -11.00 9.28 -16.56
N GLY A 237 -10.19 9.04 -17.59
CA GLY A 237 -9.06 9.90 -17.99
C GLY A 237 -7.80 9.74 -17.13
N GLY A 238 -7.83 8.92 -16.07
CA GLY A 238 -6.66 8.67 -15.24
C GLY A 238 -5.68 7.72 -15.91
N ASN A 239 -4.38 7.98 -15.73
CA ASN A 239 -3.27 7.14 -16.18
C ASN A 239 -2.71 6.28 -15.03
N HIS A 240 -1.50 5.73 -15.19
CA HIS A 240 -0.90 4.82 -14.20
C HIS A 240 -0.53 5.51 -12.88
N CYS A 241 -0.09 6.77 -12.93
CA CYS A 241 0.60 7.44 -11.82
C CYS A 241 -0.16 8.64 -11.25
N ASP A 242 -1.21 9.13 -11.92
CA ASP A 242 -1.89 10.39 -11.57
C ASP A 242 -3.21 10.22 -10.81
N LEU A 243 -3.60 8.98 -10.49
CA LEU A 243 -4.92 8.68 -9.93
C LEU A 243 -5.22 9.48 -8.67
N GLN A 244 -4.21 9.73 -7.82
CA GLN A 244 -4.36 10.53 -6.60
C GLN A 244 -4.71 12.01 -6.85
N LEU A 245 -4.46 12.54 -8.06
CA LEU A 245 -4.81 13.91 -8.43
C LEU A 245 -6.30 14.09 -8.72
N PHE A 246 -7.05 13.00 -8.91
CA PHE A 246 -8.48 13.05 -9.19
C PHE A 246 -9.30 13.19 -7.90
N PRO A 247 -10.31 14.09 -7.85
CA PRO A 247 -11.06 14.37 -6.62
C PRO A 247 -11.84 13.15 -6.09
N GLN A 248 -12.24 12.23 -6.98
CA GLN A 248 -12.91 10.99 -6.57
C GLN A 248 -12.01 10.03 -5.79
N PHE A 249 -10.67 10.12 -5.92
CA PHE A 249 -9.73 9.15 -5.36
C PHE A 249 -9.83 9.04 -3.84
N PHE A 250 -9.54 10.14 -3.14
CA PHE A 250 -9.64 10.18 -1.67
C PHE A 250 -11.07 10.01 -1.17
N THR A 251 -12.05 10.51 -1.92
CA THR A 251 -13.47 10.35 -1.59
C THR A 251 -13.86 8.88 -1.54
N HIS A 252 -13.43 8.09 -2.52
CA HIS A 252 -13.76 6.67 -2.61
C HIS A 252 -12.98 5.83 -1.60
N LEU A 253 -11.69 6.12 -1.40
CA LEU A 253 -10.89 5.50 -0.35
C LEU A 253 -11.51 5.70 1.04
N LYS A 254 -11.95 6.93 1.34
CA LYS A 254 -12.62 7.23 2.60
C LYS A 254 -13.90 6.44 2.77
N LYS A 255 -14.73 6.33 1.73
CA LYS A 255 -15.95 5.51 1.76
C LYS A 255 -15.65 4.04 2.05
N PHE A 256 -14.59 3.50 1.43
CA PHE A 256 -14.17 2.12 1.66
C PHE A 256 -13.70 1.92 3.11
N ILE A 257 -12.80 2.77 3.61
CA ILE A 257 -12.30 2.69 4.99
C ILE A 257 -13.45 2.82 6.00
N THR A 258 -14.35 3.79 5.84
CA THR A 258 -15.53 3.93 6.72
C THR A 258 -16.46 2.72 6.65
N SER A 259 -16.58 2.05 5.50
CA SER A 259 -17.36 0.81 5.41
C SER A 259 -16.71 -0.35 6.18
N LEU A 260 -15.38 -0.41 6.19
CA LEU A 260 -14.61 -1.40 6.94
C LEU A 260 -14.69 -1.18 8.44
N GLU A 261 -14.68 0.07 8.90
CA GLU A 261 -14.89 0.42 10.32
C GLU A 261 -16.25 -0.09 10.81
N ARG A 262 -17.32 0.21 10.07
CA ARG A 262 -18.69 -0.21 10.40
C ARG A 262 -18.87 -1.73 10.46
N GLN A 263 -18.17 -2.48 9.61
CA GLN A 263 -18.21 -3.95 9.67
C GLN A 263 -17.65 -4.50 10.99
N SER A 264 -16.61 -3.88 11.55
CA SER A 264 -16.11 -4.29 12.87
C SER A 264 -17.05 -3.93 14.00
N ASP A 265 -17.70 -2.77 13.93
CA ASP A 265 -18.64 -2.38 14.99
C ASP A 265 -19.82 -3.34 15.03
N TYR A 266 -20.31 -3.78 13.86
CA TYR A 266 -21.36 -4.79 13.78
C TYR A 266 -20.91 -6.13 14.37
N SER A 267 -19.76 -6.67 13.98
CA SER A 267 -19.26 -7.95 14.52
C SER A 267 -19.05 -7.89 16.03
N LYS A 268 -18.51 -6.79 16.56
CA LYS A 268 -18.32 -6.60 18.01
C LYS A 268 -19.65 -6.53 18.76
N ASN A 269 -20.64 -5.83 18.20
CA ASN A 269 -21.98 -5.73 18.81
C ASN A 269 -22.69 -7.10 18.82
N VAL A 270 -22.57 -7.90 17.76
CA VAL A 270 -23.11 -9.26 17.72
C VAL A 270 -22.42 -10.17 18.73
N GLU A 271 -21.08 -10.14 18.82
CA GLU A 271 -20.34 -10.90 19.85
C GLU A 271 -20.73 -10.49 21.28
N LEU A 272 -20.94 -9.19 21.52
CA LEU A 272 -21.44 -8.67 22.79
C LEU A 272 -22.86 -9.17 23.10
N GLU A 273 -23.78 -9.11 22.14
CA GLU A 273 -25.14 -9.64 22.30
C GLU A 273 -25.15 -11.15 22.55
N GLU A 274 -24.37 -11.94 21.80
CA GLU A 274 -24.23 -13.38 22.02
C GLU A 274 -23.62 -13.70 23.40
N SER A 275 -22.63 -12.93 23.85
CA SER A 275 -22.04 -13.10 25.19
C SER A 275 -23.00 -12.76 26.34
N ILE A 276 -23.90 -11.80 26.14
CA ILE A 276 -24.96 -11.46 27.10
C ILE A 276 -25.99 -12.58 27.18
N ILE A 277 -26.38 -13.16 26.03
CA ILE A 277 -27.30 -14.31 25.98
C ILE A 277 -26.72 -15.53 26.71
N ASP A 278 -25.42 -15.81 26.54
CA ASP A 278 -24.74 -16.91 27.25
C ASP A 278 -24.62 -16.67 28.77
N LEU A 279 -24.47 -15.41 29.19
CA LEU A 279 -24.50 -15.03 30.61
C LEU A 279 -25.88 -15.22 31.24
N ASP A 280 -26.95 -14.86 30.54
CA ASP A 280 -28.32 -15.08 31.00
C ASP A 280 -28.66 -16.58 31.06
N TYR A 281 -28.15 -17.39 30.11
CA TYR A 281 -28.31 -18.85 30.12
C TYR A 281 -27.53 -19.53 31.26
N THR A 282 -26.35 -19.02 31.62
CA THR A 282 -25.57 -19.56 32.75
C THR A 282 -26.08 -19.08 34.11
N PHE A 283 -26.75 -17.93 34.18
CA PHE A 283 -27.40 -17.46 35.40
C PHE A 283 -28.62 -18.33 35.80
N ASP A 284 -29.33 -18.91 34.83
CA ASP A 284 -30.52 -19.75 35.07
C ASP A 284 -30.19 -21.18 35.56
N VAL A 285 -28.93 -21.60 35.56
CA VAL A 285 -28.51 -22.96 36.00
C VAL A 285 -28.23 -23.03 37.52
N THR A 286 -28.32 -21.91 38.26
CA THR A 286 -28.10 -21.89 39.72
C THR A 286 -29.37 -21.81 40.57
N ASN A 287 -30.55 -21.74 39.95
CA ASN A 287 -31.81 -21.84 40.69
C ASN A 287 -32.36 -23.27 40.62
N GLU A 288 -32.40 -23.92 41.78
CA GLU A 288 -33.08 -25.19 41.99
C GLU A 288 -34.51 -25.17 41.40
N VAL A 289 -34.71 -25.92 40.31
CA VAL A 289 -36.05 -26.28 39.85
C VAL A 289 -36.65 -27.25 40.86
N LYS A 290 -37.46 -26.74 41.79
CA LYS A 290 -38.43 -27.56 42.52
C LYS A 290 -39.49 -28.05 41.54
N CYS A 291 -39.46 -29.35 41.23
CA CYS A 291 -40.54 -30.04 40.54
C CYS A 291 -41.90 -29.79 41.23
N ARG A 292 -42.91 -29.41 40.44
CA ARG A 292 -44.32 -29.59 40.80
C ARG A 292 -44.96 -30.62 39.87
N PRO A 293 -45.87 -31.47 40.38
CA PRO A 293 -46.31 -32.67 39.69
C PRO A 293 -47.36 -32.40 38.62
N SER A 294 -47.38 -33.32 37.66
CA SER A 294 -48.34 -33.49 36.57
C SER A 294 -49.79 -33.61 37.04
N ILE A 295 -50.71 -33.00 36.28
CA ILE A 295 -52.11 -33.39 36.24
C ILE A 295 -52.44 -33.71 34.78
N GLU A 296 -52.68 -34.99 34.51
CA GLU A 296 -53.40 -35.47 33.34
C GLU A 296 -54.90 -35.17 33.51
N GLU A 297 -55.59 -35.10 32.36
CA GLU A 297 -56.91 -35.67 32.05
C GLU A 297 -58.00 -34.74 31.46
N ILE A 298 -58.55 -35.24 30.31
CA ILE A 298 -59.95 -35.16 29.84
C ILE A 298 -60.36 -33.85 29.12
N GLU A 299 -60.98 -33.79 27.92
CA GLU A 299 -61.45 -34.77 26.92
C GLU A 299 -61.78 -34.05 25.58
N LYS A 300 -61.50 -34.76 24.47
CA LYS A 300 -62.29 -34.98 23.23
C LYS A 300 -63.16 -33.90 22.56
N SER A 301 -63.03 -33.95 21.21
CA SER A 301 -64.02 -33.66 20.13
C SER A 301 -64.08 -32.19 19.67
N ARG A 302 -64.12 -31.79 18.39
CA ARG A 302 -64.47 -32.35 17.06
C ARG A 302 -63.67 -31.61 15.97
N ILE A 303 -63.03 -32.30 15.00
CA ILE A 303 -63.39 -32.43 13.57
C ILE A 303 -64.05 -31.20 12.88
N SER A 304 -63.32 -30.70 11.85
CA SER A 304 -63.64 -29.99 10.57
C SER A 304 -64.91 -29.11 10.46
N THR A 305 -64.95 -28.03 9.66
CA THR A 305 -64.68 -27.96 8.21
C THR A 305 -64.77 -26.50 7.72
N GLU A 306 -63.99 -26.17 6.66
CA GLU A 306 -64.28 -25.20 5.55
C GLU A 306 -64.46 -23.69 5.84
N GLN A 307 -64.16 -22.73 4.96
CA GLN A 307 -63.33 -22.53 3.74
C GLN A 307 -63.49 -21.03 3.35
N LYS A 308 -62.43 -20.39 2.81
CA LYS A 308 -62.41 -19.19 1.89
C LYS A 308 -62.95 -17.85 2.46
N GLU A 309 -62.46 -16.65 2.15
CA GLU A 309 -61.87 -16.01 0.94
C GLU A 309 -60.80 -14.97 1.38
N ILE A 310 -59.60 -14.88 0.78
CA ILE A 310 -59.16 -14.12 -0.42
C ILE A 310 -59.30 -12.58 -0.35
N ILE A 311 -58.11 -11.96 -0.36
CA ILE A 311 -57.75 -10.56 -0.57
C ILE A 311 -57.84 -10.19 -2.06
N SER A 312 -58.33 -8.99 -2.39
CA SER A 312 -57.84 -8.12 -3.49
C SER A 312 -58.64 -6.81 -3.48
N THR A 313 -58.07 -5.61 -3.36
CA THR A 313 -57.45 -4.89 -4.48
C THR A 313 -56.94 -3.52 -3.96
N ARG A 314 -55.77 -3.09 -4.46
CA ARG A 314 -55.32 -1.67 -4.45
C ARG A 314 -56.13 -0.86 -5.48
N PRO A 315 -56.03 0.48 -5.48
CA PRO A 315 -55.04 1.08 -6.38
C PRO A 315 -54.30 2.29 -5.80
N SER A 316 -53.16 2.53 -6.44
CA SER A 316 -52.22 3.65 -6.34
C SER A 316 -52.55 4.79 -7.32
N THR A 317 -51.71 5.84 -7.25
CA THR A 317 -51.59 7.09 -8.07
C THR A 317 -52.35 8.27 -7.45
N ASP A 318 -51.86 9.50 -7.33
CA ASP A 318 -50.96 10.36 -8.13
C ASP A 318 -50.42 11.50 -7.20
N SER A 319 -49.15 11.90 -7.26
CA SER A 319 -48.59 13.08 -7.97
C SER A 319 -48.69 14.45 -7.24
N LEU A 320 -47.74 15.34 -7.54
CA LEU A 320 -47.58 16.78 -7.17
C LEU A 320 -47.06 17.08 -5.76
N SER A 321 -46.32 18.16 -5.47
CA SER A 321 -45.33 19.04 -6.13
C SER A 321 -45.12 20.21 -5.15
N CYS A 322 -43.87 20.66 -4.98
CA CYS A 322 -43.44 22.02 -4.59
C CYS A 322 -43.94 22.66 -3.27
N GLY A 323 -43.01 23.35 -2.58
CA GLY A 323 -43.38 24.52 -1.78
C GLY A 323 -42.50 24.78 -0.56
N ASP A 324 -41.58 25.72 -0.73
CA ASP A 324 -40.72 26.42 0.24
C ASP A 324 -41.29 26.64 1.66
N SER A 325 -40.42 26.66 2.66
CA SER A 325 -40.23 27.88 3.46
C SER A 325 -38.98 27.83 4.36
N SER A 326 -38.17 28.88 4.22
CA SER A 326 -37.13 29.38 5.11
C SER A 326 -37.60 29.57 6.56
N LEU A 327 -36.70 29.45 7.55
CA LEU A 327 -36.68 30.28 8.77
C LEU A 327 -35.39 30.04 9.61
N LEU A 328 -34.58 31.10 9.67
CA LEU A 328 -33.77 31.66 10.77
C LEU A 328 -32.92 30.79 11.74
N MET A 329 -31.64 31.20 11.84
CA MET A 329 -30.71 30.94 12.96
C MET A 329 -31.12 31.69 14.26
N PRO A 330 -30.43 31.45 15.39
CA PRO A 330 -29.26 32.29 15.71
C PRO A 330 -28.10 31.61 16.47
N ASN A 331 -26.88 32.10 16.19
CA ASN A 331 -25.70 32.04 17.08
C ASN A 331 -25.89 32.95 18.32
N PRO A 332 -25.14 32.71 19.41
CA PRO A 332 -24.15 33.71 19.89
C PRO A 332 -22.92 33.04 20.58
N CYS A 333 -21.78 33.65 20.95
CA CYS A 333 -21.15 34.97 20.81
C CYS A 333 -19.65 34.84 21.22
N ARG A 334 -18.83 35.79 20.73
CA ARG A 334 -17.46 36.18 21.17
C ARG A 334 -17.49 37.11 22.40
N ILE A 335 -16.39 37.19 23.19
CA ILE A 335 -15.75 38.39 23.82
C ILE A 335 -14.27 38.00 24.18
N LEU A 336 -13.19 38.53 23.55
CA LEU A 336 -12.25 39.67 23.89
C LEU A 336 -11.46 39.48 25.23
N GLN A 337 -10.18 39.86 25.45
CA GLN A 337 -9.21 40.78 24.81
C GLN A 337 -7.77 40.66 25.44
N LYS A 338 -6.72 40.89 24.62
CA LYS A 338 -5.50 41.75 24.78
C LYS A 338 -4.60 41.80 26.04
N ASN A 339 -3.26 41.70 25.85
CA ASN A 339 -2.22 42.77 25.95
C ASN A 339 -0.77 42.19 26.13
N THR A 340 0.20 42.39 25.20
CA THR A 340 1.28 43.43 25.05
C THR A 340 2.61 43.22 25.84
N SER A 341 3.76 43.17 25.12
CA SER A 341 5.05 43.92 25.33
C SER A 341 6.20 43.23 24.54
N PHE A 342 6.78 43.81 23.48
CA PHE A 342 7.94 44.73 23.38
C PHE A 342 9.29 44.22 23.96
N GLY A 343 10.33 44.24 23.13
CA GLY A 343 11.74 44.09 23.53
C GLY A 343 12.69 43.74 22.37
N GLU A 344 13.24 44.75 21.69
CA GLU A 344 14.42 44.69 20.80
C GLU A 344 15.71 44.45 21.61
N SER A 345 16.73 43.82 21.02
CA SER A 345 18.08 44.41 20.87
C SER A 345 19.09 43.45 20.23
N ASP A 346 19.84 43.99 19.27
CA ASP A 346 21.00 43.44 18.56
C ASP A 346 22.16 42.99 19.45
N THR A 347 23.02 42.08 18.95
CA THR A 347 24.51 42.24 18.85
C THR A 347 25.20 40.96 18.37
N HIS A 348 25.85 41.03 17.21
CA HIS A 348 27.09 40.30 16.88
C HIS A 348 28.30 41.16 17.33
N PRO A 349 29.61 40.78 17.22
CA PRO A 349 30.26 39.61 16.59
C PRO A 349 31.50 39.03 17.38
N LEU A 350 32.26 38.14 16.70
CA LEU A 350 33.73 37.93 16.75
C LEU A 350 34.36 36.77 17.57
N THR A 351 34.68 35.70 16.80
CA THR A 351 36.02 35.10 16.55
C THR A 351 36.89 34.44 17.64
N PHE A 352 37.71 33.49 17.15
CA PHE A 352 39.02 33.02 17.68
C PHE A 352 38.92 32.00 18.85
N LEU A 353 39.60 30.84 18.93
CA LEU A 353 40.86 30.32 18.38
C LEU A 353 40.90 28.78 18.51
N LYS A 354 41.61 28.15 17.57
CA LYS A 354 42.59 27.03 17.73
C LYS A 354 42.20 25.76 18.50
N SER A 355 42.25 24.66 17.75
CA SER A 355 42.74 23.36 18.19
C SER A 355 44.15 23.44 18.80
N PRO A 356 44.51 22.47 19.65
CA PRO A 356 45.67 21.64 19.33
C PRO A 356 45.49 20.14 19.57
N SER A 357 46.42 19.47 18.93
CA SER A 357 46.69 18.05 18.70
C SER A 357 47.12 17.18 19.89
N ASN A 358 46.84 15.88 19.72
CA ASN A 358 47.67 14.68 20.03
C ASN A 358 47.93 14.24 21.49
N ILE A 359 47.71 12.93 21.73
CA ILE A 359 48.60 11.91 22.33
C ILE A 359 47.82 10.57 22.25
N ALA A 360 48.19 9.70 21.31
CA ALA A 360 48.94 8.44 21.47
C ALA A 360 48.07 7.24 21.92
N ASP A 361 48.29 5.97 21.59
CA ASP A 361 49.05 5.20 20.58
C ASP A 361 48.98 3.76 21.14
N ASN A 362 48.50 2.75 20.40
CA ASN A 362 49.02 1.38 20.47
C ASN A 362 48.28 0.39 19.54
N ARG A 363 49.04 -0.09 18.53
CA ARG A 363 49.33 -1.51 18.20
C ARG A 363 48.13 -2.46 17.96
N ARG A 364 48.07 -3.31 16.93
CA ARG A 364 49.05 -3.87 15.96
C ARG A 364 48.29 -4.85 15.01
N LEU A 365 48.89 -5.17 13.85
CA LEU A 365 48.73 -6.41 13.02
C LEU A 365 47.49 -6.46 12.08
N LEU A 366 47.51 -6.78 10.77
CA LEU A 366 48.44 -7.47 9.86
C LEU A 366 48.28 -7.06 8.36
N LEU A 367 49.42 -6.98 7.68
CA LEU A 367 49.78 -7.46 6.33
C LEU A 367 48.88 -7.25 5.08
N LYS A 368 49.41 -6.49 4.12
CA LYS A 368 49.18 -6.61 2.67
C LYS A 368 49.96 -7.79 2.08
N PRO A 369 49.61 -8.23 0.85
CA PRO A 369 50.67 -8.41 -0.15
C PRO A 369 50.35 -7.80 -1.53
N ARG A 370 51.44 -7.57 -2.28
CA ARG A 370 51.54 -7.03 -3.65
C ARG A 370 51.54 -8.13 -4.72
N VAL A 371 51.00 -7.77 -5.89
CA VAL A 371 51.47 -7.98 -7.28
C VAL A 371 52.39 -9.17 -7.62
N SER A 372 51.99 -9.97 -8.62
CA SER A 372 52.91 -10.59 -9.57
C SER A 372 52.33 -10.58 -11.00
N VAL A 373 53.25 -10.53 -11.97
CA VAL A 373 53.06 -10.41 -13.43
C VAL A 373 53.25 -11.78 -14.06
N ASP A 374 52.49 -12.14 -15.09
CA ASP A 374 53.10 -12.86 -16.22
C ASP A 374 52.40 -12.64 -17.57
N LYS A 375 53.23 -12.65 -18.61
CA LYS A 375 52.95 -12.32 -20.02
C LYS A 375 52.42 -13.53 -20.81
N ARG A 376 51.61 -13.27 -21.85
CA ARG A 376 51.75 -14.00 -23.13
C ARG A 376 51.22 -13.18 -24.33
N GLU A 377 51.99 -13.24 -25.41
CA GLU A 377 51.95 -12.38 -26.60
C GLU A 377 51.03 -12.85 -27.75
N LYS A 378 50.48 -11.85 -28.48
CA LYS A 378 50.35 -11.68 -29.97
C LYS A 378 49.36 -12.58 -30.79
N PRO A 379 48.96 -12.18 -32.02
CA PRO A 379 49.42 -11.05 -32.86
C PRO A 379 48.32 -10.11 -33.45
N ARG A 380 48.80 -9.16 -34.28
CA ARG A 380 48.20 -7.93 -34.80
C ARG A 380 47.41 -8.08 -36.13
N LYS A 381 46.47 -7.13 -36.29
CA LYS A 381 45.97 -6.39 -37.48
C LYS A 381 46.42 -6.79 -38.89
N SER A 382 45.45 -6.80 -39.82
CA SER A 382 45.60 -6.18 -41.14
C SER A 382 44.55 -5.06 -41.32
N MET A 383 44.87 -4.13 -42.19
CA MET A 383 44.20 -2.85 -42.47
C MET A 383 43.93 -2.85 -43.97
N ASP A 384 42.72 -2.49 -44.40
CA ASP A 384 42.49 -1.98 -45.75
C ASP A 384 41.32 -0.98 -45.73
N TYR A 385 41.60 0.18 -46.32
CA TYR A 385 40.68 1.29 -46.58
C TYR A 385 40.44 1.31 -48.09
N PHE A 386 39.21 1.37 -48.57
CA PHE A 386 38.82 2.13 -49.79
C PHE A 386 37.30 2.07 -50.02
N GLY A 387 36.71 3.21 -50.41
CA GLY A 387 35.48 3.25 -51.23
C GLY A 387 34.24 3.86 -50.57
N LYS A 388 33.98 5.15 -50.80
CA LYS A 388 32.64 5.74 -50.70
C LYS A 388 31.77 5.24 -51.86
N SER A 389 30.52 4.88 -51.58
CA SER A 389 29.41 5.00 -52.55
C SER A 389 28.14 5.44 -51.81
N ARG A 390 27.43 6.41 -52.39
CA ARG A 390 26.11 6.92 -51.97
C ARG A 390 25.02 6.18 -52.74
N THR A 391 23.96 5.72 -52.06
CA THR A 391 22.54 5.63 -52.51
C THR A 391 21.70 5.10 -51.35
N SER A 392 20.80 5.91 -50.78
CA SER A 392 19.32 5.90 -51.00
C SER A 392 18.57 4.86 -50.14
N THR A 393 17.69 5.37 -49.28
CA THR A 393 16.43 4.79 -48.73
C THR A 393 16.36 3.28 -48.57
N ASP A 394 16.48 2.81 -47.34
CA ASP A 394 15.38 2.15 -46.58
C ASP A 394 15.87 1.94 -45.14
N GLN A 395 15.31 2.65 -44.16
CA GLN A 395 15.53 2.25 -42.76
C GLN A 395 14.64 1.05 -42.50
N SER A 396 15.21 -0.15 -42.64
CA SER A 396 14.61 -1.32 -42.02
C SER A 396 14.61 -1.09 -40.51
N GLU A 397 13.42 -0.90 -39.95
CA GLU A 397 13.21 -1.01 -38.51
C GLU A 397 13.73 -2.38 -38.09
N ARG A 398 14.92 -2.42 -37.50
CA ARG A 398 15.37 -3.60 -36.75
C ARG A 398 14.32 -3.82 -35.69
N GLY A 399 13.63 -4.97 -35.76
CA GLY A 399 12.71 -5.40 -34.73
C GLY A 399 13.41 -5.33 -33.37
N ARG A 400 12.96 -4.40 -32.52
CA ARG A 400 13.47 -4.28 -31.16
C ARG A 400 13.14 -5.57 -30.42
N ASN A 401 14.14 -6.15 -29.75
CA ASN A 401 13.94 -7.39 -29.02
C ASN A 401 12.95 -7.13 -27.88
N SER A 402 12.18 -8.15 -27.53
CA SER A 402 11.10 -8.01 -26.56
C SER A 402 11.56 -7.65 -25.14
N ILE A 403 12.84 -7.89 -24.84
CA ILE A 403 13.52 -7.45 -23.61
C ILE A 403 13.68 -5.92 -23.58
N ASP A 404 13.99 -5.30 -24.72
CA ASP A 404 14.20 -3.85 -24.81
C ASP A 404 12.88 -3.11 -24.57
N ARG A 405 11.78 -3.61 -25.14
CA ARG A 405 10.43 -3.08 -24.90
C ARG A 405 10.03 -3.14 -23.42
N PHE A 406 10.42 -4.20 -22.71
CA PHE A 406 10.12 -4.32 -21.29
C PHE A 406 10.86 -3.29 -20.46
N GLY A 407 12.18 -3.18 -20.70
CA GLY A 407 13.01 -2.21 -20.02
C GLY A 407 12.53 -0.78 -20.27
N ASP A 408 12.10 -0.47 -21.50
CA ASP A 408 11.57 0.86 -21.84
C ASP A 408 10.23 1.16 -21.17
N MET A 409 9.31 0.19 -21.12
CA MET A 409 8.03 0.36 -20.42
C MET A 409 8.24 0.59 -18.92
N MET A 410 9.08 -0.23 -18.28
CA MET A 410 9.36 -0.08 -16.85
C MET A 410 10.18 1.17 -16.52
N ARG A 411 11.05 1.63 -17.43
CA ARG A 411 11.65 2.97 -17.38
C ARG A 411 10.60 4.06 -17.52
N SER A 412 9.59 3.88 -18.37
CA SER A 412 8.48 4.82 -18.49
C SER A 412 7.66 4.91 -17.20
N VAL A 413 7.49 3.80 -16.47
CA VAL A 413 6.89 3.80 -15.11
C VAL A 413 7.74 4.61 -14.14
N ALA A 414 9.06 4.44 -14.19
CA ALA A 414 9.98 5.21 -13.35
C ALA A 414 9.88 6.70 -13.61
N LEU A 415 9.88 7.12 -14.87
CA LEU A 415 9.73 8.53 -15.25
C LEU A 415 8.34 9.07 -14.85
N CYS A 416 7.28 8.29 -15.08
CA CYS A 416 5.91 8.64 -14.72
C CYS A 416 5.71 8.85 -13.21
N ASN A 417 6.25 7.96 -12.37
CA ASN A 417 6.18 8.11 -10.91
C ASN A 417 6.94 9.34 -10.41
N ILE A 418 8.15 9.59 -10.96
CA ILE A 418 8.97 10.76 -10.58
C ILE A 418 8.27 12.08 -10.96
N ASP A 419 7.73 12.18 -12.17
CA ASP A 419 7.10 13.40 -12.66
C ASP A 419 5.75 13.67 -11.98
N CYS A 420 4.97 12.63 -11.70
CA CYS A 420 3.70 12.80 -11.00
C CYS A 420 3.88 13.22 -9.54
N LEU A 421 4.86 12.64 -8.82
CA LEU A 421 5.14 13.04 -7.43
C LEU A 421 5.60 14.50 -7.37
N LYS A 422 6.44 14.96 -8.32
CA LYS A 422 6.83 16.38 -8.42
C LYS A 422 5.66 17.32 -8.69
N GLN A 423 4.67 16.89 -9.48
CA GLN A 423 3.48 17.70 -9.76
C GLN A 423 2.54 17.82 -8.54
N THR A 424 2.51 16.80 -7.68
CA THR A 424 1.82 16.89 -6.38
C THR A 424 2.45 17.98 -5.51
N LEU A 425 3.79 18.03 -5.44
CA LEU A 425 4.53 19.05 -4.67
C LEU A 425 4.32 20.47 -5.20
N ALA A 426 4.19 20.64 -6.52
CA ALA A 426 4.07 21.95 -7.15
C ALA A 426 2.67 22.58 -7.03
N LYS A 427 1.63 21.82 -6.68
CA LYS A 427 0.25 22.33 -6.54
C LYS A 427 -0.10 22.87 -5.15
N GLU A 428 0.78 22.72 -4.16
CA GLU A 428 0.59 23.29 -2.82
C GLU A 428 1.21 24.70 -2.64
N GLU A 429 1.88 25.24 -3.66
CA GLU A 429 2.47 26.59 -3.63
C GLU A 429 1.59 27.71 -4.24
N ASP A 430 0.37 27.40 -4.72
CA ASP A 430 -0.55 28.37 -5.36
C ASP A 430 -1.88 28.61 -4.59
#